data_AF-F0WHA2-F1
#
_entry.id   AF-F0WHA2-F1
#
_cell.length_a   1.000
_cell.length_b   1.000
_cell.length_c   1.000
_cell.angle_alpha   90.00
_cell.angle_beta   90.00
_cell.angle_gamma   90.00
#
_symmetry.space_group_name_H-M   'P 1'
#
loop_
_entity.id
_entity.type
_entity.pdbx_description
1 polymer ?
#
loop_
_entity_poly.entity_id
_entity_poly.type
_entity_poly.pdbx_seq_one_letter_code
_entity_poly.pdbx_strand_id
1 'polypeptide(L)'
;MPDSTTRADTLVLCMKRLQWHGSKIQTERLFGSLLLIHFPGADYSEGRSPIETWEIFKPFLDFIAQEYPDLKTCTLNFIGPNISRQLHQQVSTFSVQRQKQCLSEQEVKTTTQSGCIGQDHMSLPDMSVHLHYFAGSYENYMKGEAFVGKESMNVPETSPHLIVSYNAGIWGYDDWIPAIETILQNAQCPWLITSYNENEADDDKDVLIKIFPALHWYWKPEKNLMGANTPRQTRNSSGSTVWENDYWMCVGATKHRSTGATRSEIISCKN
;
A
#
# COMPACT_ATOMS: atom_id res chain seq x y z
N MET A 1 -7.42 15.92 14.92
CA MET A 1 -6.87 15.31 13.69
C MET A 1 -7.52 13.95 13.54
N PRO A 2 -7.62 13.40 12.32
CA PRO A 2 -7.95 11.99 12.16
C PRO A 2 -7.06 11.13 13.05
N ASP A 3 -7.54 9.98 13.49
CA ASP A 3 -6.73 9.03 14.25
C ASP A 3 -5.67 8.43 13.30
N SER A 4 -4.50 9.07 13.27
CA SER A 4 -3.41 8.78 12.34
C SER A 4 -2.90 7.35 12.47
N THR A 5 -3.12 6.71 13.63
CA THR A 5 -2.70 5.32 13.88
C THR A 5 -3.45 4.32 13.00
N THR A 6 -4.73 4.59 12.72
CA THR A 6 -5.62 3.66 12.00
C THR A 6 -5.10 3.30 10.61
N ARG A 7 -4.46 4.23 9.91
CA ARG A 7 -3.93 4.01 8.55
C ARG A 7 -2.75 3.04 8.58
N ALA A 8 -1.75 3.34 9.41
CA ALA A 8 -0.60 2.45 9.60
C ALA A 8 -1.03 1.06 10.10
N ASP A 9 -1.91 1.01 11.09
CA ASP A 9 -2.38 -0.27 11.66
C ASP A 9 -3.20 -1.08 10.64
N THR A 10 -4.01 -0.42 9.82
CA THR A 10 -4.72 -1.07 8.70
C THR A 10 -3.73 -1.67 7.71
N LEU A 11 -2.62 -1.00 7.39
CA LEU A 11 -1.58 -1.58 6.52
C LEU A 11 -0.88 -2.76 7.15
N VAL A 12 -0.54 -2.68 8.44
CA VAL A 12 0.04 -3.81 9.18
C VAL A 12 -0.88 -5.01 9.11
N LEU A 13 -2.17 -4.83 9.39
CA LEU A 13 -3.16 -5.90 9.32
C LEU A 13 -3.33 -6.44 7.90
N CYS A 14 -3.34 -5.56 6.89
CA CYS A 14 -3.38 -5.94 5.48
C CYS A 14 -2.20 -6.83 5.10
N MET A 15 -0.97 -6.42 5.44
CA MET A 15 0.23 -7.20 5.14
C MET A 15 0.19 -8.58 5.80
N LYS A 16 -0.18 -8.65 7.09
CA LYS A 16 -0.34 -9.94 7.80
C LYS A 16 -1.39 -10.84 7.14
N ARG A 17 -2.51 -10.26 6.72
CA ARG A 17 -3.59 -11.01 6.06
C ARG A 17 -3.19 -11.47 4.66
N LEU A 18 -2.54 -10.62 3.87
CA LEU A 18 -2.00 -10.98 2.56
C LEU A 18 -0.93 -12.07 2.67
N GLN A 19 -0.09 -12.04 3.71
CA GLN A 19 0.84 -13.13 4.01
C GLN A 19 0.10 -14.45 4.28
N TRP A 20 -0.98 -14.41 5.07
CA TRP A 20 -1.81 -15.57 5.35
C TRP A 20 -2.47 -16.14 4.08
N HIS A 21 -3.09 -15.28 3.25
CA HIS A 21 -3.61 -15.69 1.94
C HIS A 21 -2.50 -16.20 1.01
N GLY A 22 -1.30 -15.64 1.13
CA GLY A 22 -0.12 -15.94 0.34
C GLY A 22 0.67 -17.18 0.76
N SER A 23 0.20 -17.96 1.73
CA SER A 23 0.56 -19.39 1.81
C SER A 23 0.19 -20.17 0.52
N LYS A 24 -0.52 -19.54 -0.45
CA LYS A 24 -0.68 -19.95 -1.86
C LYS A 24 -0.07 -18.99 -2.91
N ILE A 25 0.46 -17.84 -2.50
CA ILE A 25 1.09 -16.81 -3.35
C ILE A 25 2.45 -16.50 -2.74
N GLN A 26 3.48 -17.30 -3.06
CA GLN A 26 4.89 -17.18 -2.64
C GLN A 26 5.28 -15.88 -1.89
N THR A 27 4.90 -15.76 -0.62
CA THR A 27 5.12 -14.58 0.21
C THR A 27 6.56 -14.45 0.67
N GLU A 28 7.28 -15.57 0.73
CA GLU A 28 8.70 -15.66 1.08
C GLU A 28 9.63 -14.92 0.10
N ARG A 29 9.08 -14.38 -1.00
CA ARG A 29 9.79 -13.53 -1.97
C ARG A 29 9.04 -12.26 -2.34
N LEU A 30 7.98 -11.88 -1.62
CA LEU A 30 7.15 -10.74 -2.04
C LEU A 30 7.94 -9.45 -2.18
N PHE A 31 8.95 -9.26 -1.34
CA PHE A 31 9.81 -8.09 -1.32
C PHE A 31 11.23 -8.62 -1.26
N GLY A 32 12.02 -8.38 -2.31
CA GLY A 32 13.46 -8.64 -2.25
C GLY A 32 14.10 -7.64 -1.30
N SER A 33 15.01 -6.83 -1.80
CA SER A 33 15.53 -5.68 -1.04
C SER A 33 14.64 -4.42 -1.11
N LEU A 34 13.47 -4.50 -1.76
CA LEU A 34 12.62 -3.35 -2.07
C LEU A 34 11.14 -3.67 -1.82
N LEU A 35 10.43 -2.70 -1.23
CA LEU A 35 8.97 -2.64 -1.12
C LEU A 35 8.51 -1.32 -1.76
N LEU A 36 7.47 -1.39 -2.59
CA LEU A 36 6.92 -0.25 -3.33
C LEU A 36 5.41 -0.25 -3.16
N ILE A 37 4.87 0.80 -2.57
CA ILE A 37 3.44 0.96 -2.30
C ILE A 37 2.95 2.24 -2.96
N HIS A 38 1.87 2.14 -3.73
CA HIS A 38 1.22 3.31 -4.32
C HIS A 38 -0.08 3.63 -3.57
N PHE A 39 -0.32 4.92 -3.34
CA PHE A 39 -1.50 5.45 -2.68
C PHE A 39 -2.30 6.35 -3.64
N PRO A 40 -3.04 5.77 -4.61
CA PRO A 40 -3.94 6.55 -5.46
C PRO A 40 -5.12 7.09 -4.65
N GLY A 41 -5.47 8.35 -4.91
CA GLY A 41 -6.49 9.08 -4.17
C GLY A 41 -5.95 9.76 -2.90
N ALA A 42 -4.62 9.79 -2.69
CA ALA A 42 -4.02 10.42 -1.53
C ALA A 42 -4.37 11.92 -1.46
N ASP A 43 -4.61 12.42 -0.26
CA ASP A 43 -4.94 13.80 0.04
C ASP A 43 -4.19 14.29 1.30
N TYR A 44 -4.68 15.37 1.92
CA TYR A 44 -4.05 15.95 3.12
C TYR A 44 -4.12 15.04 4.35
N SER A 45 -4.93 13.98 4.32
CA SER A 45 -5.14 13.03 5.41
C SER A 45 -3.97 12.07 5.56
N GLU A 46 -3.19 11.85 4.49
CA GLU A 46 -1.90 11.15 4.52
C GLU A 46 -0.74 12.06 4.98
N GLY A 47 -1.01 13.34 5.26
CA GLY A 47 -0.03 14.31 5.74
C GLY A 47 0.11 15.50 4.80
N ARG A 48 0.31 16.71 5.37
CA ARG A 48 0.50 17.95 4.60
C ARG A 48 1.97 18.28 4.35
N SER A 49 2.86 17.52 4.95
CA SER A 49 4.31 17.62 4.80
C SER A 49 4.94 16.22 4.87
N PRO A 50 6.20 16.08 4.43
CA PRO A 50 6.91 14.81 4.58
C PRO A 50 7.05 14.33 6.02
N ILE A 51 7.20 15.25 6.97
CA ILE A 51 7.31 14.93 8.40
C ILE A 51 5.96 14.40 8.92
N GLU A 52 4.85 15.07 8.60
CA GLU A 52 3.52 14.57 9.00
C GLU A 52 3.22 13.20 8.38
N THR A 53 3.55 13.03 7.10
CA THR A 53 3.39 11.74 6.41
C THR A 53 4.23 10.66 7.09
N TRP A 54 5.49 10.95 7.40
CA TRP A 54 6.37 10.06 8.12
C TRP A 54 5.76 9.63 9.46
N GLU A 55 5.29 10.57 10.29
CA GLU A 55 4.68 10.25 11.59
C GLU A 55 3.43 9.37 11.46
N ILE A 56 2.59 9.60 10.43
CA ILE A 56 1.41 8.76 10.16
C ILE A 56 1.82 7.33 9.84
N PHE A 57 2.81 7.13 8.98
CA PHE A 57 3.19 5.79 8.49
C PHE A 57 4.33 5.14 9.29
N LYS A 58 4.95 5.84 10.25
CA LYS A 58 6.06 5.33 11.05
C LYS A 58 5.74 3.99 11.74
N PRO A 59 4.56 3.76 12.36
CA PRO A 59 4.26 2.47 12.98
C PRO A 59 4.29 1.31 11.98
N PHE A 60 3.80 1.52 10.75
CA PHE A 60 3.87 0.54 9.67
C PHE A 60 5.32 0.31 9.21
N LEU A 61 6.09 1.38 9.07
CA LEU A 61 7.49 1.34 8.65
C LEU A 61 8.38 0.62 9.68
N ASP A 62 8.15 0.86 10.97
CA ASP A 62 8.81 0.16 12.07
C ASP A 62 8.46 -1.34 12.02
N PHE A 63 7.19 -1.69 11.80
CA PHE A 63 6.72 -3.07 11.66
C PHE A 63 7.43 -3.79 10.50
N ILE A 64 7.43 -3.23 9.29
CA ILE A 64 8.07 -3.91 8.15
C ILE A 64 9.59 -4.00 8.30
N ALA A 65 10.24 -3.02 8.96
CA ALA A 65 11.68 -3.06 9.18
C ALA A 65 12.08 -4.18 10.16
N GLN A 66 11.19 -4.54 11.08
CA GLN A 66 11.36 -5.65 12.03
C GLN A 66 11.03 -7.01 11.40
N GLU A 67 9.90 -7.11 10.69
CA GLU A 67 9.43 -8.37 10.12
C GLU A 67 10.20 -8.81 8.86
N TYR A 68 10.79 -7.87 8.13
CA TYR A 68 11.50 -8.15 6.86
C TYR A 68 12.95 -7.67 6.92
N PRO A 69 13.86 -8.42 7.56
CA PRO A 69 15.25 -8.00 7.75
C PRO A 69 16.05 -7.89 6.44
N ASP A 70 15.59 -8.49 5.33
CA ASP A 70 16.26 -8.32 4.03
C ASP A 70 15.81 -7.06 3.26
N LEU A 71 14.75 -6.39 3.73
CA LEU A 71 14.16 -5.22 3.09
C LEU A 71 15.02 -3.96 3.28
N LYS A 72 15.80 -3.57 2.27
CA LYS A 72 16.71 -2.42 2.35
C LYS A 72 16.00 -1.08 2.09
N THR A 73 14.98 -1.11 1.24
CA THR A 73 14.32 0.11 0.77
C THR A 73 12.80 -0.06 0.79
N CYS A 74 12.09 0.94 1.31
CA CYS A 74 10.64 1.06 1.21
C CYS A 74 10.28 2.38 0.54
N THR A 75 9.48 2.33 -0.52
CA THR A 75 9.03 3.51 -1.25
C THR A 75 7.51 3.64 -1.15
N LEU A 76 7.05 4.79 -0.65
CA LEU A 76 5.64 5.15 -0.53
C LEU A 76 5.34 6.28 -1.53
N ASN A 77 4.51 6.00 -2.53
CA ASN A 77 4.13 6.97 -3.57
C ASN A 77 2.72 7.49 -3.33
N PHE A 78 2.60 8.74 -2.89
CA PHE A 78 1.33 9.43 -2.63
C PHE A 78 0.84 10.15 -3.88
N ILE A 79 -0.29 9.72 -4.42
CA ILE A 79 -0.75 10.12 -5.75
C ILE A 79 -2.19 10.58 -5.65
N GLY A 80 -2.45 11.86 -5.91
CA GLY A 80 -3.82 12.35 -5.90
C GLY A 80 -3.96 13.83 -6.23
N PRO A 81 -5.13 14.28 -6.68
CA PRO A 81 -5.37 15.67 -7.09
C PRO A 81 -5.31 16.65 -5.91
N ASN A 82 -5.48 16.16 -4.68
CA ASN A 82 -5.51 16.96 -3.46
C ASN A 82 -4.17 17.01 -2.72
N ILE A 83 -3.12 16.37 -3.26
CA ILE A 83 -1.75 16.56 -2.78
C ILE A 83 -1.33 18.02 -3.01
N SER A 84 -0.69 18.62 -2.00
CA SER A 84 -0.19 19.99 -2.12
C SER A 84 0.73 20.12 -3.34
N ARG A 85 0.49 21.14 -4.17
CA ARG A 85 1.35 21.43 -5.33
C ARG A 85 2.80 21.70 -4.93
N GLN A 86 3.05 22.12 -3.70
CA GLN A 86 4.41 22.30 -3.18
C GLN A 86 5.13 20.97 -2.99
N LEU A 87 4.41 19.88 -2.73
CA LEU A 87 4.98 18.54 -2.60
C LEU A 87 5.12 17.83 -3.94
N HIS A 88 4.43 18.28 -5.00
CA HIS A 88 4.45 17.62 -6.30
C HIS A 88 5.90 17.38 -6.79
N GLN A 89 6.19 16.13 -7.13
CA GLN A 89 7.51 15.63 -7.57
C GLN A 89 8.64 15.74 -6.53
N GLN A 90 8.32 16.03 -5.28
CA GLN A 90 9.30 15.97 -4.21
C GLN A 90 9.55 14.54 -3.75
N VAL A 91 10.78 14.30 -3.30
CA VAL A 91 11.18 13.10 -2.60
C VAL A 91 11.76 13.47 -1.26
N SER A 92 11.30 12.80 -0.22
CA SER A 92 11.90 12.87 1.11
C SER A 92 12.42 11.51 1.50
N THR A 93 13.63 11.46 2.05
CA THR A 93 14.27 10.21 2.47
C THR A 93 14.44 10.20 3.98
N PHE A 94 14.05 9.08 4.58
CA PHE A 94 14.15 8.80 6.01
C PHE A 94 14.87 7.47 6.23
N SER A 95 15.19 7.17 7.49
CA SER A 95 15.83 5.92 7.90
C SER A 95 15.04 5.31 9.07
N VAL A 96 14.77 4.02 9.00
CA VAL A 96 14.23 3.26 10.13
C VAL A 96 15.35 2.42 10.73
N GLN A 97 15.67 2.71 11.99
CA GLN A 97 16.63 1.92 12.74
C GLN A 97 16.05 0.56 13.11
N ARG A 98 16.80 -0.50 12.83
CA ARG A 98 16.41 -1.85 13.19
C ARG A 98 16.92 -2.19 14.58
N GLN A 99 16.00 -2.27 15.52
CA GLN A 99 16.32 -2.81 16.84
C GLN A 99 16.35 -4.33 16.74
N LYS A 100 17.49 -4.92 17.13
CA LYS A 100 17.56 -6.36 17.35
C LYS A 100 16.67 -6.63 18.56
N GLN A 101 15.58 -7.36 18.38
CA GLN A 101 14.78 -7.84 19.50
C GLN A 101 15.70 -8.79 20.29
N CYS A 102 16.28 -8.31 21.39
CA CYS A 102 16.94 -9.18 22.35
C CYS A 102 15.86 -10.07 22.95
N LEU A 103 15.76 -11.30 22.47
CA LEU A 103 15.06 -12.35 23.18
C LEU A 103 15.81 -12.62 24.48
N SER A 104 15.47 -11.89 25.53
CA SER A 104 15.80 -12.15 26.92
C SER A 104 14.62 -11.58 27.72
N GLU A 105 13.91 -12.27 28.59
CA GLU A 105 14.36 -13.22 29.61
C GLU A 105 13.19 -14.11 30.06
N GLN A 106 13.18 -15.41 29.74
CA GLN A 106 12.54 -16.43 30.58
C GLN A 106 13.25 -17.79 30.40
N GLU A 107 14.58 -17.83 30.44
CA GLU A 107 15.27 -19.12 30.56
C GLU A 107 16.69 -18.99 31.14
N VAL A 108 16.85 -18.30 32.28
CA VAL A 108 18.06 -18.47 33.11
C VAL A 108 17.71 -18.42 34.61
N LYS A 109 17.23 -19.54 35.11
CA LYS A 109 17.68 -20.07 36.41
C LYS A 109 18.00 -21.54 36.14
N THR A 110 19.16 -21.86 35.58
CA THR A 110 20.27 -22.31 36.40
C THR A 110 21.56 -22.39 35.59
N THR A 111 22.67 -22.20 36.30
CA THR A 111 24.04 -22.61 35.98
C THR A 111 24.97 -21.48 35.55
N THR A 112 25.64 -20.96 36.57
CA THR A 112 26.94 -20.30 36.59
C THR A 112 27.94 -20.94 35.63
N GLN A 113 28.54 -20.17 34.71
CA GLN A 113 29.99 -20.06 34.57
C GLN A 113 30.40 -19.04 33.50
N SER A 114 31.16 -18.05 33.99
CA SER A 114 32.27 -17.32 33.38
C SER A 114 32.58 -17.61 31.90
N GLY A 115 32.47 -16.57 31.08
CA GLY A 115 33.08 -16.50 29.75
C GLY A 115 32.90 -15.10 29.17
N CYS A 116 33.99 -14.31 29.16
CA CYS A 116 34.04 -13.04 28.43
C CYS A 116 33.82 -13.30 26.94
N ILE A 117 32.62 -13.05 26.44
CA ILE A 117 32.33 -13.02 25.01
C ILE A 117 32.16 -11.55 24.64
N GLY A 118 33.09 -11.03 23.83
CA GLY A 118 32.93 -9.75 23.18
C GLY A 118 31.62 -9.75 22.41
N GLN A 119 30.65 -8.96 22.86
CA GLN A 119 29.44 -8.71 22.10
C GLN A 119 29.82 -7.80 20.94
N ASP A 120 30.25 -8.40 19.82
CA ASP A 120 30.19 -7.73 18.53
C ASP A 120 28.72 -7.46 18.25
N HIS A 121 28.29 -6.26 18.62
CA HIS A 121 26.99 -5.68 18.33
C HIS A 121 26.89 -5.49 16.82
N MET A 122 26.60 -6.57 16.10
CA MET A 122 26.19 -6.52 14.69
C MET A 122 24.84 -5.81 14.63
N SER A 123 24.85 -4.47 14.49
CA SER A 123 23.68 -3.68 14.17
C SER A 123 23.23 -4.04 12.75
N LEU A 124 21.96 -4.41 12.58
CA LEU A 124 21.41 -4.60 11.25
C LEU A 124 21.44 -3.25 10.51
N PRO A 125 21.74 -3.23 9.19
CA PRO A 125 21.70 -2.00 8.43
C PRO A 125 20.28 -1.43 8.46
N ASP A 126 20.20 -0.11 8.58
CA ASP A 126 18.92 0.61 8.55
C ASP A 126 18.18 0.39 7.23
N MET A 127 16.85 0.47 7.28
CA MET A 127 16.01 0.49 6.10
C MET A 127 15.81 1.95 5.64
N SER A 128 16.13 2.24 4.37
CA SER A 128 15.86 3.55 3.78
C SER A 128 14.40 3.65 3.35
N VAL A 129 13.75 4.77 3.67
CA VAL A 129 12.36 5.02 3.30
C VAL A 129 12.30 6.25 2.40
N HIS A 130 11.66 6.12 1.24
CA HIS A 130 11.43 7.22 0.32
C HIS A 130 9.94 7.56 0.25
N LEU A 131 9.59 8.81 0.52
CA LEU A 131 8.24 9.34 0.35
C LEU A 131 8.23 10.18 -0.93
N HIS A 132 7.41 9.78 -1.90
CA HIS A 132 7.23 10.49 -3.16
C HIS A 132 5.82 11.02 -3.27
N TYR A 133 5.68 12.19 -3.90
CA TYR A 133 4.40 12.87 -4.01
C TYR A 133 4.11 13.25 -5.44
N PHE A 134 2.89 13.00 -5.89
CA PHE A 134 2.40 13.39 -7.19
C PHE A 134 1.00 14.01 -7.07
N ALA A 135 0.95 15.34 -7.20
CA ALA A 135 -0.30 16.07 -7.38
C ALA A 135 -0.86 15.85 -8.80
N GLY A 136 -1.83 14.94 -8.94
CA GLY A 136 -2.44 14.56 -10.20
C GLY A 136 -3.20 13.23 -10.11
N SER A 137 -3.71 12.75 -11.24
CA SER A 137 -4.39 11.46 -11.31
C SER A 137 -3.41 10.29 -11.45
N TYR A 138 -3.86 9.08 -11.12
CA TYR A 138 -3.01 7.90 -11.08
C TYR A 138 -2.53 7.46 -12.46
N GLU A 139 -3.40 7.53 -13.46
CA GLU A 139 -3.07 7.22 -14.85
C GLU A 139 -2.02 8.18 -15.43
N ASN A 140 -2.03 9.46 -15.03
CA ASN A 140 -1.01 10.42 -15.46
C ASN A 140 0.34 10.15 -14.78
N TYR A 141 0.31 9.77 -13.50
CA TYR A 141 1.50 9.30 -12.80
C TYR A 141 2.13 8.09 -13.50
N MET A 142 1.32 7.09 -13.85
CA MET A 142 1.77 5.85 -14.49
C MET A 142 2.26 6.07 -15.93
N LYS A 143 1.71 7.05 -16.67
CA LYS A 143 2.19 7.41 -18.02
C LYS A 143 3.49 8.20 -18.03
N GLY A 144 4.00 8.62 -16.88
CA GLY A 144 5.20 9.45 -16.81
C GLY A 144 5.01 10.88 -17.33
N GLU A 145 3.76 11.35 -17.48
CA GLU A 145 3.44 12.73 -17.90
C GLU A 145 3.84 13.79 -16.85
N ALA A 146 4.44 13.34 -15.74
CA ALA A 146 5.01 14.16 -14.69
C ALA A 146 6.34 14.85 -15.06
N PHE A 147 7.20 14.25 -15.90
CA PHE A 147 8.63 14.60 -15.86
C PHE A 147 9.01 15.73 -16.81
N VAL A 148 9.00 16.98 -16.32
CA VAL A 148 9.64 18.14 -16.97
C VAL A 148 10.81 18.62 -16.10
N GLY A 149 11.97 17.96 -16.21
CA GLY A 149 13.19 18.34 -15.48
C GLY A 149 14.35 17.35 -15.68
N LYS A 150 15.58 17.87 -15.77
CA LYS A 150 16.81 17.13 -16.17
C LYS A 150 17.39 16.15 -15.12
N GLU A 151 16.73 15.96 -13.99
CA GLU A 151 17.10 14.89 -13.05
C GLU A 151 16.05 13.80 -13.17
N SER A 152 16.35 12.85 -14.06
CA SER A 152 15.55 11.66 -14.32
C SER A 152 15.55 10.80 -13.07
N MET A 153 14.61 11.08 -12.17
CA MET A 153 14.24 10.11 -11.17
C MET A 153 13.55 8.98 -11.93
N ASN A 154 14.23 7.86 -12.10
CA ASN A 154 13.63 6.66 -12.65
C ASN A 154 12.39 6.37 -11.80
N VAL A 155 11.18 6.65 -12.31
CA VAL A 155 10.00 5.91 -11.84
C VAL A 155 10.42 4.48 -12.01
N PRO A 156 10.51 3.69 -10.92
CA PRO A 156 10.95 2.32 -11.06
C PRO A 156 10.09 1.69 -12.15
N GLU A 157 10.70 1.12 -13.19
CA GLU A 157 10.01 0.30 -14.20
C GLU A 157 9.28 -0.91 -13.56
N THR A 158 9.33 -1.02 -12.23
CA THR A 158 8.75 -2.06 -11.41
C THR A 158 7.31 -1.71 -11.03
N SER A 159 6.40 -2.62 -11.32
CA SER A 159 5.04 -2.63 -10.78
C SER A 159 5.06 -2.48 -9.24
N PRO A 160 4.11 -1.74 -8.64
CA PRO A 160 4.01 -1.69 -7.18
C PRO A 160 3.71 -3.08 -6.61
N HIS A 161 4.13 -3.31 -5.37
CA HIS A 161 3.85 -4.56 -4.69
C HIS A 161 2.48 -4.53 -3.96
N LEU A 162 1.99 -3.32 -3.66
CA LEU A 162 0.70 -3.08 -3.03
C LEU A 162 0.16 -1.73 -3.51
N ILE A 163 -1.14 -1.66 -3.72
CA ILE A 163 -1.88 -0.42 -3.92
C ILE A 163 -2.84 -0.22 -2.76
N VAL A 164 -2.98 1.03 -2.30
CA VAL A 164 -3.81 1.38 -1.13
C VAL A 164 -4.63 2.63 -1.44
N SER A 165 -5.95 2.52 -1.38
CA SER A 165 -6.86 3.66 -1.52
C SER A 165 -7.70 3.80 -0.27
N TYR A 166 -7.36 4.78 0.57
CA TYR A 166 -8.08 5.00 1.81
C TYR A 166 -9.35 5.81 1.61
N ASN A 167 -10.46 5.33 2.17
CA ASN A 167 -11.78 5.96 2.11
C ASN A 167 -12.09 6.46 0.68
N ALA A 168 -11.87 5.57 -0.29
CA ALA A 168 -11.72 5.93 -1.70
C ALA A 168 -12.98 6.54 -2.31
N GLY A 169 -14.16 6.08 -1.86
CA GLY A 169 -15.46 6.54 -2.37
C GLY A 169 -15.58 6.32 -3.88
N ILE A 170 -15.18 5.14 -4.36
CA ILE A 170 -15.23 4.74 -5.78
C ILE A 170 -16.65 4.91 -6.32
N TRP A 171 -17.67 4.60 -5.51
CA TRP A 171 -19.08 4.75 -5.88
C TRP A 171 -19.49 6.18 -6.22
N GLY A 172 -18.79 7.18 -5.69
CA GLY A 172 -19.18 8.59 -5.78
C GLY A 172 -18.65 9.31 -7.01
N TYR A 173 -17.68 8.75 -7.74
CA TYR A 173 -16.96 9.46 -8.79
C TYR A 173 -16.55 8.57 -9.96
N ASP A 174 -17.09 8.88 -11.15
CA ASP A 174 -16.67 8.26 -12.41
C ASP A 174 -15.18 8.52 -12.72
N ASP A 175 -14.58 9.54 -12.12
CA ASP A 175 -13.16 9.90 -12.22
C ASP A 175 -12.22 8.78 -11.74
N TRP A 176 -12.72 7.80 -10.98
CA TRP A 176 -11.93 6.63 -10.59
C TRP A 176 -11.72 5.64 -11.75
N ILE A 177 -12.59 5.61 -12.75
CA ILE A 177 -12.57 4.57 -13.80
C ILE A 177 -11.18 4.48 -14.50
N PRO A 178 -10.57 5.59 -14.98
CA PRO A 178 -9.25 5.53 -15.61
C PRO A 178 -8.15 5.02 -14.67
N ALA A 179 -8.22 5.40 -13.38
CA ALA A 179 -7.28 4.94 -12.38
C ALA A 179 -7.44 3.43 -12.14
N ILE A 180 -8.67 2.93 -12.02
CA ILE A 180 -8.94 1.50 -11.81
C ILE A 180 -8.47 0.67 -13.01
N GLU A 181 -8.78 1.10 -14.23
CA GLU A 181 -8.27 0.44 -15.44
C GLU A 181 -6.74 0.36 -15.41
N THR A 182 -6.07 1.47 -15.06
CA THR A 182 -4.62 1.55 -14.95
C THR A 182 -4.08 0.60 -13.87
N ILE A 183 -4.71 0.55 -12.70
CA ILE A 183 -4.35 -0.35 -11.59
C ILE A 183 -4.43 -1.81 -12.04
N LEU A 184 -5.55 -2.21 -12.65
CA LEU A 184 -5.80 -3.60 -13.02
C LEU A 184 -4.94 -4.06 -14.20
N GLN A 185 -4.61 -3.17 -15.14
CA GLN A 185 -3.77 -3.49 -16.30
C GLN A 185 -2.28 -3.53 -15.95
N ASN A 186 -1.79 -2.55 -15.18
CA ASN A 186 -0.34 -2.30 -15.05
C ASN A 186 0.26 -2.80 -13.73
N ALA A 187 -0.50 -2.80 -12.64
CA ALA A 187 0.07 -3.10 -11.33
C ALA A 187 0.08 -4.60 -11.01
N GLN A 188 -0.97 -5.33 -11.41
CA GLN A 188 -1.15 -6.77 -11.15
C GLN A 188 -0.84 -7.21 -9.70
N CYS A 189 -1.01 -6.31 -8.73
CA CYS A 189 -0.75 -6.53 -7.33
C CYS A 189 -2.05 -6.49 -6.51
N PRO A 190 -2.03 -6.88 -5.22
CA PRO A 190 -3.14 -6.61 -4.33
C PRO A 190 -3.43 -5.11 -4.26
N TRP A 191 -4.70 -4.77 -4.20
CA TRP A 191 -5.23 -3.44 -4.03
C TRP A 191 -6.14 -3.43 -2.80
N LEU A 192 -5.69 -2.77 -1.75
CA LEU A 192 -6.45 -2.50 -0.54
C LEU A 192 -7.30 -1.25 -0.74
N ILE A 193 -8.58 -1.35 -0.41
CA ILE A 193 -9.53 -0.25 -0.43
C ILE A 193 -10.18 -0.17 0.95
N THR A 194 -10.27 1.03 1.52
CA THR A 194 -11.06 1.28 2.74
C THR A 194 -12.21 2.23 2.45
N SER A 195 -13.25 2.18 3.29
CA SER A 195 -14.45 3.01 3.20
C SER A 195 -14.89 3.45 4.61
N TYR A 196 -15.71 4.50 4.70
CA TYR A 196 -16.07 5.09 5.99
C TYR A 196 -17.12 4.29 6.79
N ASN A 197 -17.85 3.40 6.11
CA ASN A 197 -18.91 2.57 6.69
C ASN A 197 -19.24 1.39 5.73
N GLU A 198 -20.15 0.52 6.19
CA GLU A 198 -20.58 -0.67 5.45
C GLU A 198 -21.24 -0.35 4.11
N ASN A 199 -22.13 0.65 4.10
CA ASN A 199 -22.89 1.02 2.89
C ASN A 199 -21.95 1.50 1.78
N GLU A 200 -21.00 2.39 2.12
CA GLU A 200 -20.02 2.85 1.14
C GLU A 200 -19.15 1.69 0.60
N ALA A 201 -18.76 0.76 1.47
CA ALA A 201 -17.96 -0.38 1.05
C ALA A 201 -18.73 -1.33 0.13
N ASP A 202 -20.04 -1.49 0.36
CA ASP A 202 -20.93 -2.25 -0.51
C ASP A 202 -21.18 -1.55 -1.85
N ASP A 203 -21.39 -0.23 -1.83
CA ASP A 203 -21.54 0.58 -3.06
C ASP A 203 -20.25 0.53 -3.90
N ASP A 204 -19.08 0.67 -3.27
CA ASP A 204 -17.77 0.53 -3.93
C ASP A 204 -17.61 -0.85 -4.57
N LYS A 205 -17.99 -1.92 -3.85
CA LYS A 205 -17.97 -3.30 -4.35
C LYS A 205 -18.89 -3.48 -5.57
N ASP A 206 -20.09 -2.91 -5.54
CA ASP A 206 -21.05 -3.04 -6.63
C ASP A 206 -20.54 -2.36 -7.91
N VAL A 207 -19.91 -1.18 -7.78
CA VAL A 207 -19.23 -0.51 -8.90
C VAL A 207 -18.08 -1.37 -9.45
N LEU A 208 -17.23 -1.90 -8.57
CA LEU A 208 -16.12 -2.77 -8.97
C LEU A 208 -16.59 -4.01 -9.72
N ILE A 209 -17.65 -4.69 -9.24
CA ILE A 209 -18.21 -5.89 -9.90
C ILE A 209 -18.84 -5.52 -11.24
N LYS A 210 -19.58 -4.42 -11.29
CA LYS A 210 -20.30 -3.97 -12.50
C LYS A 210 -19.33 -3.63 -13.63
N ILE A 211 -18.25 -2.90 -13.32
CA ILE A 211 -17.29 -2.44 -14.32
C ILE A 211 -16.22 -3.50 -14.60
N PHE A 212 -15.78 -4.24 -13.57
CA PHE A 212 -14.69 -5.21 -13.64
C PHE A 212 -15.13 -6.58 -13.09
N PRO A 213 -15.97 -7.34 -13.83
CA PRO A 213 -16.57 -8.58 -13.32
C PRO A 213 -15.56 -9.71 -13.05
N ALA A 214 -14.36 -9.61 -13.62
CA ALA A 214 -13.30 -10.61 -13.47
C ALA A 214 -12.28 -10.26 -12.36
N LEU A 215 -12.63 -9.43 -11.36
CA LEU A 215 -11.72 -9.14 -10.25
C LEU A 215 -11.41 -10.38 -9.40
N HIS A 216 -10.14 -10.57 -9.04
CA HIS A 216 -9.76 -11.49 -7.99
C HIS A 216 -10.01 -10.84 -6.64
N TRP A 217 -10.86 -11.45 -5.81
CA TRP A 217 -11.14 -10.98 -4.46
C TRP A 217 -10.27 -11.75 -3.47
N TYR A 218 -9.37 -11.04 -2.79
CA TYR A 218 -8.66 -11.59 -1.63
C TYR A 218 -9.62 -11.71 -0.45
N TRP A 219 -10.41 -10.66 -0.22
CA TRP A 219 -11.58 -10.66 0.64
C TRP A 219 -12.61 -9.61 0.17
N LYS A 220 -13.89 -9.91 0.41
CA LYS A 220 -15.02 -9.00 0.16
C LYS A 220 -15.07 -7.89 1.23
N PRO A 221 -15.89 -6.84 1.06
CA PRO A 221 -16.12 -5.86 2.12
C PRO A 221 -16.47 -6.52 3.46
N GLU A 222 -15.76 -6.09 4.49
CA GLU A 222 -16.00 -6.50 5.87
C GLU A 222 -15.49 -5.41 6.82
N LYS A 223 -15.80 -5.53 8.11
CA LYS A 223 -15.35 -4.60 9.14
C LYS A 223 -13.82 -4.61 9.26
N ASN A 224 -13.20 -3.42 9.30
CA ASN A 224 -11.80 -3.29 9.62
C ASN A 224 -11.60 -3.21 11.13
N LEU A 225 -10.81 -4.14 11.68
CA LEU A 225 -10.50 -4.18 13.11
C LEU A 225 -9.60 -3.02 13.57
N MET A 226 -8.94 -2.35 12.62
CA MET A 226 -8.07 -1.18 12.86
C MET A 226 -8.72 0.14 12.43
N GLY A 227 -10.02 0.12 12.14
CA GLY A 227 -10.79 1.34 11.85
C GLY A 227 -10.83 2.28 13.05
N ALA A 228 -11.08 3.56 12.79
CA ALA A 228 -11.14 4.57 13.83
C ALA A 228 -12.23 4.25 14.86
N ASN A 229 -11.88 4.37 16.14
CA ASN A 229 -12.86 4.22 17.24
C ASN A 229 -13.63 5.52 17.51
N THR A 230 -13.14 6.64 17.00
CA THR A 230 -13.77 7.96 17.17
C THR A 230 -14.47 8.39 15.89
N PRO A 231 -15.77 8.70 15.96
CA PRO A 231 -16.50 9.15 14.79
C PRO A 231 -16.04 10.53 14.32
N ARG A 232 -16.02 10.73 13.01
CA ARG A 232 -15.95 12.03 12.35
C ARG A 232 -17.37 12.50 12.08
N GLN A 233 -17.68 13.73 12.50
CA GLN A 233 -18.90 14.39 12.05
C GLN A 233 -18.76 14.74 10.56
N THR A 234 -19.67 14.23 9.74
CA THR A 234 -19.78 14.69 8.37
C THR A 234 -20.39 16.09 8.34
N ARG A 235 -20.04 16.88 7.33
CA ARG A 235 -20.69 18.18 7.04
C ARG A 235 -21.93 18.02 6.15
N ASN A 236 -22.41 16.79 5.93
CA ASN A 236 -23.56 16.56 5.07
C ASN A 236 -24.87 16.93 5.79
N SER A 237 -25.90 17.25 5.02
CA SER A 237 -27.23 17.64 5.51
C SER A 237 -27.91 16.57 6.36
N SER A 238 -27.49 15.31 6.24
CA SER A 238 -27.96 14.16 7.01
C SER A 238 -27.26 13.97 8.36
N GLY A 239 -26.15 14.67 8.64
CA GLY A 239 -25.41 14.56 9.89
C GLY A 239 -24.91 13.14 10.19
N SER A 240 -24.67 12.33 9.15
CA SER A 240 -24.34 10.91 9.33
C SER A 240 -22.97 10.78 10.00
N THR A 241 -22.90 9.95 11.02
CA THR A 241 -21.65 9.62 11.69
C THR A 241 -20.82 8.70 10.79
N VAL A 242 -19.56 9.05 10.55
CA VAL A 242 -18.64 8.23 9.75
C VAL A 242 -17.37 7.93 10.54
N TRP A 243 -16.71 6.81 10.26
CA TRP A 243 -15.49 6.41 10.94
C TRP A 243 -14.40 6.18 9.89
N GLU A 244 -13.18 6.68 10.14
CA GLU A 244 -12.11 6.51 9.15
C GLU A 244 -11.69 5.05 9.05
N ASN A 245 -11.56 4.55 7.83
CA ASN A 245 -11.09 3.20 7.53
C ASN A 245 -11.94 2.12 8.22
N ASP A 246 -13.24 2.34 8.36
CA ASP A 246 -14.13 1.50 9.17
C ASP A 246 -14.41 0.14 8.54
N TYR A 247 -14.47 0.13 7.20
CA TYR A 247 -14.62 -1.06 6.38
C TYR A 247 -13.48 -1.13 5.38
N TRP A 248 -13.18 -2.35 4.94
CA TRP A 248 -12.09 -2.61 4.01
C TRP A 248 -12.36 -3.83 3.14
N MET A 249 -11.75 -3.83 1.97
CA MET A 249 -11.75 -4.95 1.03
C MET A 249 -10.40 -5.03 0.33
N CYS A 250 -10.10 -6.18 -0.27
CA CYS A 250 -8.92 -6.29 -1.12
C CYS A 250 -9.19 -7.10 -2.37
N VAL A 251 -8.79 -6.51 -3.49
CA VAL A 251 -8.94 -7.05 -4.83
C VAL A 251 -7.61 -7.09 -5.55
N GLY A 252 -7.55 -7.77 -6.68
CA GLY A 252 -6.43 -7.73 -7.61
C GLY A 252 -6.89 -8.14 -9.01
N ALA A 253 -6.01 -7.95 -9.99
CA ALA A 253 -6.25 -8.46 -11.31
C ALA A 253 -6.33 -10.00 -11.28
N THR A 254 -7.32 -10.60 -11.96
CA THR A 254 -7.24 -12.03 -12.24
C THR A 254 -5.98 -12.30 -13.05
N LYS A 255 -5.14 -13.22 -12.56
CA LYS A 255 -4.09 -13.79 -13.41
C LYS A 255 -4.79 -14.35 -14.65
N HIS A 256 -4.58 -13.73 -15.81
CA HIS A 256 -4.83 -14.42 -17.06
C HIS A 256 -4.01 -15.70 -16.96
N ARG A 257 -4.68 -16.84 -16.74
CA ARG A 257 -4.07 -18.10 -17.14
C ARG A 257 -3.80 -17.90 -18.62
N SER A 258 -2.54 -17.80 -18.99
CA SER A 258 -2.13 -18.06 -20.36
C SER A 258 -2.60 -19.47 -20.67
N THR A 259 -3.84 -19.61 -21.11
CA THR A 259 -4.19 -20.70 -21.98
C THR A 259 -3.20 -20.57 -23.12
N GLY A 260 -2.38 -21.61 -23.32
CA GLY A 260 -1.43 -21.65 -24.42
C GLY A 260 -2.20 -21.47 -25.71
N ALA A 261 -2.30 -20.21 -26.17
CA ALA A 261 -2.72 -19.89 -27.50
C ALA A 261 -1.54 -20.27 -28.38
N THR A 262 -1.60 -21.50 -28.88
CA THR A 262 -0.93 -21.97 -30.07
C THR A 262 -0.80 -20.80 -31.04
N ARG A 263 0.45 -20.55 -31.46
CA ARG A 263 0.80 -19.74 -32.63
C ARG A 263 -0.20 -20.07 -33.75
N SER A 264 -1.18 -19.20 -33.98
CA SER A 264 -2.05 -19.30 -35.15
C SER A 264 -1.17 -19.08 -36.37
N GLU A 265 -1.19 -20.08 -37.23
CA GLU A 265 -0.46 -20.12 -38.48
C GLU A 265 -0.80 -18.91 -39.36
N ILE A 266 0.24 -18.47 -40.05
CA ILE A 266 0.21 -17.47 -41.10
C ILE A 266 -0.74 -17.96 -42.20
N ILE A 267 -1.94 -17.38 -42.28
CA ILE A 267 -2.75 -17.48 -43.50
C ILE A 267 -2.23 -16.40 -44.46
N SER A 268 -1.35 -16.81 -45.36
CA SER A 268 -1.01 -16.08 -46.57
C SER A 268 -2.21 -16.14 -47.52
N CYS A 269 -2.94 -15.05 -47.66
CA CYS A 269 -3.83 -14.84 -48.80
C CYS A 269 -3.00 -14.28 -49.95
N LYS A 270 -2.63 -15.15 -50.90
CA LYS A 270 -2.37 -14.75 -52.28
C LYS A 270 -3.69 -14.81 -53.04
N ASN A 271 -4.04 -13.70 -53.68
CA ASN A 271 -4.63 -13.66 -55.02
C ASN A 271 -4.09 -12.43 -55.71
#